data_AF-A0A819EZL0-F1
#
_entry.id   AF-A0A819EZL0-F1
#
_cell.length_a   1.000
_cell.length_b   1.000
_cell.length_c   1.000
_cell.angle_alpha   90.00
_cell.angle_beta   90.00
_cell.angle_gamma   90.00
#
_symmetry.space_group_name_H-M   'P 1'
#
loop_
_entity.id
_entity.type
_entity.pdbx_description
1 polymer ?
#
loop_
_entity_poly.entity_id
_entity_poly.type
_entity_poly.pdbx_seq_one_letter_code
_entity_poly.pdbx_strand_id
1 'polypeptide(L)'
;MNLPGALPSLSTLNDSLKKAGECIEEAEFRFDALHEHQKSLDYQTAVCSEDCIGVTKKIKYNASTNTFSVFSVPLKHGLPVARHFQTNSFNQLRNWIEMEDKSSYLNIYMVQPLFASNPYSSPFLLAAYGLSDKFEAVDVLHRWLWIFEKSRELNVRVVAYSTDCDSRYLLSMRLATTFFAKYNNIAICNRVDVLEIDLPQE
;
A
#
# COMPACT_ATOMS: atom_id res chain seq x y z
N MET A 1 19.94 28.06 19.07
CA MET A 1 21.12 27.17 19.20
C MET A 1 21.79 27.17 17.82
N ASN A 2 22.74 28.07 17.58
CA ASN A 2 23.38 28.26 16.26
C ASN A 2 24.91 28.37 16.45
N LEU A 3 25.54 27.28 16.89
CA LEU A 3 26.99 27.14 16.80
C LEU A 3 27.29 26.46 15.46
N PRO A 4 28.05 27.11 14.55
CA PRO A 4 28.43 26.51 13.28
C PRO A 4 29.11 25.16 13.52
N GLY A 5 28.58 24.09 12.93
CA GLY A 5 29.12 22.72 13.06
C GLY A 5 28.62 21.92 14.26
N ALA A 6 27.80 22.50 15.15
CA ALA A 6 27.16 21.73 16.22
C ALA A 6 25.94 20.98 15.69
N LEU A 7 25.95 19.64 15.78
CA LEU A 7 24.79 18.83 15.45
C LEU A 7 23.75 18.89 16.59
N PRO A 8 22.44 18.92 16.26
CA PRO A 8 21.40 18.82 17.28
C PRO A 8 21.50 17.51 18.05
N SER A 9 21.05 17.52 19.32
CA SER A 9 20.96 16.28 20.10
C SER A 9 19.95 15.32 19.48
N LEU A 10 20.09 14.02 19.77
CA LEU A 10 19.17 12.99 19.29
C LEU A 10 17.71 13.28 19.73
N SER A 11 17.51 13.83 20.93
CA SER A 11 16.19 14.24 21.41
C SER A 11 15.60 15.35 20.54
N THR A 12 16.38 16.39 20.25
CA THR A 12 15.96 17.49 19.38
C THR A 12 15.66 17.01 17.96
N LEU A 13 16.47 16.08 17.43
CA LEU A 13 16.22 15.45 16.14
C LEU A 13 14.91 14.65 16.16
N ASN A 14 14.70 13.80 17.16
CA ASN A 14 13.48 13.00 17.28
C ASN A 14 12.23 13.86 17.42
N ASP A 15 12.30 14.94 18.20
CA ASP A 15 11.19 15.89 18.34
C ASP A 15 10.95 16.66 17.05
N SER A 16 12.01 17.00 16.32
CA SER A 16 11.88 17.66 15.01
C SER A 16 11.30 16.71 13.98
N LEU A 17 11.70 15.43 13.96
CA LEU A 17 11.13 14.40 13.09
C LEU A 17 9.66 14.16 13.39
N LYS A 18 9.27 14.10 14.68
CA LYS A 18 7.86 14.00 15.10
C LYS A 18 7.02 15.21 14.72
N LYS A 19 7.64 16.40 14.66
CA LYS A 19 6.98 17.65 14.23
C LYS A 19 6.95 17.81 12.71
N ALA A 20 7.96 17.31 12.01
CA ALA A 20 8.13 17.46 10.57
C ALA A 20 7.39 16.39 9.75
N GLY A 21 7.12 15.23 10.35
CA GLY A 21 6.36 14.17 9.71
C GLY A 21 5.02 13.97 10.40
N GLU A 22 3.93 14.01 9.62
CA GLU A 22 2.75 13.21 9.95
C GLU A 22 3.24 11.78 10.20
N CYS A 23 2.95 11.24 11.37
CA CYS A 23 3.26 9.85 11.64
C CYS A 23 2.43 9.01 10.66
N ILE A 24 3.09 8.16 9.88
CA ILE A 24 2.39 7.28 8.94
C ILE A 24 1.59 6.29 9.77
N GLU A 25 0.27 6.42 9.74
CA GLU A 25 -0.64 5.52 10.41
C GLU A 25 -0.96 4.31 9.52
N GLU A 26 -1.05 3.14 10.14
CA GLU A 26 -1.43 1.92 9.45
C GLU A 26 -2.85 2.03 8.86
N ALA A 27 -2.99 1.60 7.61
CA ALA A 27 -4.25 1.59 6.86
C ALA A 27 -4.88 2.97 6.59
N GLU A 28 -4.14 4.05 6.83
CA GLU A 28 -4.57 5.40 6.46
C GLU A 28 -4.02 5.80 5.09
N PHE A 29 -4.90 6.28 4.21
CA PHE A 29 -4.53 6.83 2.91
C PHE A 29 -4.34 8.34 3.01
N ARG A 30 -3.11 8.79 2.75
CA ARG A 30 -2.66 10.16 2.96
C ARG A 30 -2.92 11.06 1.74
N PHE A 31 -4.18 11.18 1.35
CA PHE A 31 -4.59 11.95 0.18
C PHE A 31 -4.34 13.46 0.34
N ASP A 32 -4.54 14.02 1.53
CA ASP A 32 -4.26 15.44 1.79
C ASP A 32 -2.76 15.75 1.61
N ALA A 33 -1.90 14.92 2.20
CA ALA A 33 -0.45 15.05 2.02
C ALA A 33 0.00 14.73 0.58
N LEU A 34 -0.70 13.85 -0.14
CA LEU A 34 -0.47 13.65 -1.58
C LEU A 34 -0.79 14.93 -2.37
N HIS A 35 -1.84 15.66 -2.00
CA HIS A 35 -2.19 16.93 -2.64
C HIS A 35 -1.15 18.03 -2.36
N GLU A 36 -0.61 18.08 -1.15
CA GLU A 36 0.51 18.98 -0.83
C GLU A 36 1.79 18.61 -1.61
N HIS A 37 2.09 17.30 -1.70
CA HIS A 37 3.18 16.79 -2.51
C HIS A 37 2.99 17.16 -4.00
N GLN A 38 1.77 17.01 -4.51
CA GLN A 38 1.38 17.42 -5.86
C GLN A 38 1.65 18.90 -6.11
N LYS A 39 1.22 19.79 -5.21
CA LYS A 39 1.45 21.24 -5.33
C LYS A 39 2.92 21.62 -5.29
N SER A 40 3.70 20.95 -4.43
CA SER A 40 5.12 21.28 -4.27
C SER A 40 5.97 20.89 -5.47
N LEU A 41 5.57 19.85 -6.21
CA LEU A 41 6.28 19.36 -7.41
C LEU A 41 5.63 19.76 -8.73
N ASP A 42 4.43 20.35 -8.67
CA ASP A 42 3.62 20.81 -9.80
C ASP A 42 3.45 19.74 -10.90
N TYR A 43 2.92 18.58 -10.51
CA TYR A 43 2.57 17.51 -11.46
C TYR A 43 1.07 17.27 -11.48
N GLN A 44 0.54 16.75 -12.59
CA GLN A 44 -0.86 16.31 -12.68
C GLN A 44 -0.99 14.82 -13.00
N THR A 45 0.09 14.18 -13.42
CA THR A 45 0.08 12.80 -13.91
C THR A 45 1.02 11.95 -13.08
N ALA A 46 0.53 10.79 -12.63
CA ALA A 46 1.31 9.85 -11.82
C ALA A 46 1.00 8.39 -12.15
N VAL A 47 1.91 7.51 -11.76
CA VAL A 47 1.73 6.05 -11.70
C VAL A 47 1.53 5.65 -10.25
N CYS A 48 0.60 4.73 -9.99
CA CYS A 48 0.42 4.15 -8.66
C CYS A 48 1.00 2.75 -8.65
N SER A 49 1.91 2.47 -7.72
CA SER A 49 2.50 1.17 -7.52
C SER A 49 1.95 0.51 -6.26
N GLU A 50 1.52 -0.75 -6.36
CA GLU A 50 1.14 -1.59 -5.22
C GLU A 50 2.10 -2.77 -5.14
N ASP A 51 2.61 -3.07 -3.95
CA ASP A 51 3.39 -4.29 -3.72
C ASP A 51 3.28 -4.74 -2.26
N CYS A 52 3.60 -6.02 -2.01
CA CYS A 52 3.59 -6.66 -0.70
C CYS A 52 5.00 -7.14 -0.33
N ILE A 53 5.50 -6.74 0.83
CA ILE A 53 6.76 -7.25 1.38
C ILE A 53 6.52 -8.10 2.63
N GLY A 54 7.27 -9.19 2.78
CA GLY A 54 7.20 -10.03 3.98
C GLY A 54 7.62 -9.28 5.25
N VAL A 55 6.90 -9.48 6.36
CA VAL A 55 7.19 -8.80 7.63
C VAL A 55 7.39 -9.73 8.82
N THR A 56 8.19 -9.28 9.79
CA THR A 56 8.34 -9.97 11.07
C THR A 56 7.11 -9.75 11.96
N LYS A 57 6.55 -10.84 12.47
CA LYS A 57 5.32 -10.87 13.27
C LYS A 57 5.55 -10.45 14.72
N LYS A 58 5.86 -9.17 14.95
CA LYS A 58 6.05 -8.60 16.30
C LYS A 58 4.98 -7.55 16.62
N ILE A 59 4.24 -7.78 17.69
CA ILE A 59 3.25 -6.84 18.21
C ILE A 59 3.95 -5.54 18.62
N LYS A 60 3.50 -4.42 18.05
CA LYS A 60 3.93 -3.07 18.45
C LYS A 60 2.73 -2.27 18.90
N TYR A 61 2.91 -1.54 19.99
CA TYR A 61 1.93 -0.60 20.50
C TYR A 61 2.30 0.82 20.07
N ASN A 62 1.34 1.55 19.52
CA ASN A 62 1.46 2.97 19.25
C ASN A 62 0.70 3.76 20.32
N ALA A 63 1.43 4.49 21.16
CA ALA A 63 0.86 5.26 22.26
C ALA A 63 0.09 6.51 21.82
N SER A 64 0.36 7.07 20.63
CA SER A 64 -0.35 8.29 20.19
C SER A 64 -1.77 8.00 19.75
N THR A 65 -1.98 6.87 19.08
CA THR A 65 -3.29 6.43 18.56
C THR A 65 -3.96 5.41 19.47
N ASN A 66 -3.23 4.89 20.46
CA ASN A 66 -3.66 3.76 21.29
C ASN A 66 -4.04 2.52 20.44
N THR A 67 -3.21 2.22 19.43
CA THR A 67 -3.42 1.10 18.50
C THR A 67 -2.32 0.07 18.61
N PHE A 68 -2.65 -1.17 18.25
CA PHE A 68 -1.70 -2.27 18.12
C PHE A 68 -1.52 -2.64 16.66
N SER A 69 -0.26 -2.70 16.19
CA SER A 69 0.09 -3.11 14.83
C SER A 69 0.80 -4.46 14.87
N VAL A 70 0.38 -5.37 13.97
CA VAL A 70 0.93 -6.73 13.68
C VAL A 70 -0.17 -7.60 13.08
N PHE A 71 -1.43 -7.34 13.40
CA PHE A 71 -2.57 -8.11 12.94
C PHE A 71 -2.91 -7.73 11.51
N SER A 72 -3.50 -8.66 10.78
CA SER A 72 -3.96 -8.42 9.42
C SER A 72 -5.14 -7.45 9.50
N VAL A 73 -5.03 -6.31 8.82
CA VAL A 73 -6.11 -5.31 8.84
C VAL A 73 -7.29 -5.86 8.05
N PRO A 74 -8.51 -5.85 8.61
CA PRO A 74 -9.69 -6.29 7.87
C PRO A 74 -9.97 -5.35 6.71
N LEU A 75 -10.45 -5.93 5.61
CA LEU A 75 -10.84 -5.18 4.42
C LEU A 75 -12.36 -5.01 4.35
N LYS A 76 -12.81 -3.81 3.99
CA LYS A 76 -14.21 -3.50 3.68
C LYS A 76 -14.30 -2.99 2.25
N HIS A 77 -14.87 -3.81 1.36
CA HIS A 77 -14.85 -3.57 -0.09
C HIS A 77 -13.42 -3.34 -0.61
N GLY A 78 -12.51 -4.24 -0.25
CA GLY A 78 -11.09 -4.13 -0.55
C GLY A 78 -10.30 -3.10 0.24
N LEU A 79 -10.93 -2.08 0.83
CA LEU A 79 -10.24 -1.01 1.55
C LEU A 79 -9.90 -1.43 2.99
N PRO A 80 -8.67 -1.19 3.46
CA PRO A 80 -8.31 -1.49 4.84
C PRO A 80 -9.02 -0.56 5.82
N VAL A 81 -9.40 -1.09 6.98
CA VAL A 81 -10.05 -0.31 8.03
C VAL A 81 -9.00 0.30 8.96
N ALA A 82 -8.75 1.60 8.82
CA ALA A 82 -7.84 2.34 9.69
C ALA A 82 -8.23 2.22 11.16
N ARG A 83 -7.21 2.16 12.04
CA ARG A 83 -7.35 2.10 13.51
C ARG A 83 -8.25 0.96 14.02
N HIS A 84 -8.39 -0.14 13.27
CA HIS A 84 -9.23 -1.27 13.67
C HIS A 84 -8.82 -1.87 15.03
N PHE A 85 -7.52 -1.98 15.28
CA PHE A 85 -6.95 -2.53 16.51
C PHE A 85 -6.70 -1.46 17.59
N GLN A 86 -7.62 -0.50 17.72
CA GLN A 86 -7.63 0.49 18.81
C GLN A 86 -8.42 -0.05 19.99
N THR A 87 -7.83 -0.06 21.20
CA THR A 87 -8.56 -0.51 22.40
C THR A 87 -8.03 0.06 23.70
N ASN A 88 -8.93 0.30 24.65
CA ASN A 88 -8.59 0.57 26.05
C ASN A 88 -8.71 -0.70 26.93
N SER A 89 -9.03 -1.86 26.35
CA SER A 89 -9.34 -3.09 27.06
C SER A 89 -8.27 -4.16 26.85
N PHE A 90 -7.64 -4.58 27.93
CA PHE A 90 -6.69 -5.70 27.90
C PHE A 90 -7.36 -7.01 27.46
N ASN A 91 -8.63 -7.23 27.81
CA ASN A 91 -9.37 -8.42 27.38
C ASN A 91 -9.57 -8.44 25.87
N GLN A 92 -9.84 -7.28 25.26
CA GLN A 92 -9.96 -7.18 23.80
C GLN A 92 -8.62 -7.45 23.11
N LEU A 93 -7.52 -6.91 23.64
CA LEU A 93 -6.17 -7.21 23.15
C LEU A 93 -5.86 -8.71 23.25
N ARG A 94 -6.17 -9.36 24.38
CA ARG A 94 -5.99 -10.81 24.55
C ARG A 94 -6.78 -11.58 23.50
N ASN A 95 -8.05 -11.22 23.30
CA ASN A 95 -8.88 -11.86 22.28
C ASN A 95 -8.27 -11.74 20.88
N TRP A 96 -7.71 -10.58 20.51
CA TRP A 96 -7.05 -10.42 19.22
C TRP A 96 -5.79 -11.27 19.09
N ILE A 97 -4.98 -11.39 20.16
CA ILE A 97 -3.79 -12.24 20.15
C ILE A 97 -4.13 -13.72 19.87
N GLU A 98 -5.29 -14.16 20.34
CA GLU A 98 -5.75 -15.55 20.23
C GLU A 98 -6.52 -15.82 18.92
N MET A 99 -7.31 -14.86 18.43
CA MET A 99 -8.27 -15.07 17.36
C MET A 99 -7.85 -14.47 16.01
N GLU A 100 -7.03 -13.41 16.00
CA GLU A 100 -6.71 -12.66 14.78
C GLU A 100 -5.43 -13.16 14.11
N ASP A 101 -5.46 -13.20 12.78
CA ASP A 101 -4.29 -13.57 12.01
C ASP A 101 -3.23 -12.47 12.07
N LYS A 102 -2.01 -12.85 12.46
CA LYS A 102 -0.85 -11.97 12.34
C LYS A 102 -0.50 -11.76 10.87
N SER A 103 -0.33 -10.50 10.51
CA SER A 103 0.08 -10.05 9.20
C SER A 103 1.34 -10.76 8.73
N SER A 104 1.28 -11.36 7.55
CA SER A 104 2.46 -11.97 6.90
C SER A 104 3.15 -10.98 5.96
N TYR A 105 2.40 -9.99 5.46
CA TYR A 105 2.85 -9.03 4.46
C TYR A 105 2.54 -7.60 4.88
N LEU A 106 3.35 -6.65 4.45
CA LEU A 106 3.03 -5.23 4.45
C LEU A 106 2.73 -4.84 3.02
N ASN A 107 1.48 -4.48 2.76
CA ASN A 107 1.07 -3.92 1.47
C ASN A 107 1.36 -2.42 1.48
N ILE A 108 1.95 -1.92 0.39
CA ILE A 108 2.45 -0.56 0.25
C ILE A 108 1.92 0.03 -1.05
N TYR A 109 1.46 1.29 -0.98
CA TYR A 109 1.07 2.08 -2.14
C TYR A 109 2.00 3.28 -2.32
N MET A 110 2.64 3.35 -3.48
CA MET A 110 3.50 4.47 -3.85
C MET A 110 2.91 5.21 -5.05
N VAL A 111 2.91 6.54 -5.01
CA VAL A 111 2.51 7.39 -6.14
C VAL A 111 3.75 8.06 -6.72
N GLN A 112 4.09 7.70 -7.95
CA GLN A 112 5.26 8.23 -8.67
C GLN A 112 4.82 9.28 -9.70
N PRO A 113 5.24 10.54 -9.57
CA PRO A 113 5.05 11.56 -10.61
C PRO A 113 5.77 11.18 -11.91
N LEU A 114 5.13 11.39 -13.07
CA LEU A 114 5.72 11.13 -14.39
C LEU A 114 6.36 12.36 -15.04
N PHE A 115 5.79 13.54 -14.80
CA PHE A 115 6.23 14.80 -15.40
C PHE A 115 6.33 15.87 -14.32
N ALA A 116 7.13 15.62 -13.29
CA ALA A 116 7.41 16.61 -12.28
C ALA A 116 8.35 17.68 -12.84
N SER A 117 8.14 18.93 -12.40
CA SER A 117 9.04 20.05 -12.68
C SER A 117 10.49 19.77 -12.24
N ASN A 118 10.66 18.89 -11.25
CA ASN A 118 11.94 18.41 -10.75
C ASN A 118 12.22 16.97 -11.25
N PRO A 119 13.31 16.72 -11.99
CA PRO A 119 13.66 15.37 -12.48
C PRO A 119 14.04 14.39 -11.36
N TYR A 120 14.22 14.87 -10.12
CA TYR A 120 14.50 14.05 -8.93
C TYR A 120 13.25 13.82 -8.05
N SER A 121 12.04 13.90 -8.61
CA SER A 121 10.81 13.69 -7.83
C SER A 121 10.76 12.29 -7.23
N SER A 122 10.82 12.22 -5.90
CA SER A 122 10.66 10.97 -5.16
C SER A 122 9.21 10.48 -5.21
N PRO A 123 8.98 9.15 -5.22
CA PRO A 123 7.65 8.60 -5.05
C PRO A 123 7.09 8.96 -3.68
N PHE A 124 5.78 9.19 -3.61
CA PHE A 124 5.05 9.48 -2.39
C PHE A 124 4.42 8.21 -1.82
N LEU A 125 4.66 7.92 -0.54
CA LEU A 125 4.02 6.82 0.17
C LEU A 125 2.58 7.21 0.54
N LEU A 126 1.62 6.65 -0.20
CA LEU A 126 0.20 6.94 -0.04
C LEU A 126 -0.43 6.22 1.15
N ALA A 127 -0.15 4.93 1.30
CA ALA A 127 -0.67 4.10 2.38
C ALA A 127 0.22 2.86 2.58
N ALA A 128 0.21 2.32 3.80
CA ALA A 128 0.79 1.03 4.11
C ALA A 128 -0.01 0.31 5.20
N TYR A 129 -0.20 -1.00 5.08
CA TYR A 129 -0.90 -1.79 6.09
C TYR A 129 -0.59 -3.28 6.07
N GLY A 130 -0.74 -3.90 7.24
CA GLY A 130 -0.58 -5.34 7.39
C GLY A 130 -1.70 -6.13 6.71
N LEU A 131 -1.32 -7.13 5.92
CA LEU A 131 -2.22 -8.08 5.25
C LEU A 131 -1.79 -9.53 5.48
N SER A 132 -2.78 -10.42 5.50
CA SER A 132 -2.60 -11.84 5.27
C SER A 132 -2.69 -12.16 3.78
N ASP A 133 -2.52 -13.42 3.42
CA ASP A 133 -2.71 -13.94 2.07
C ASP A 133 -4.19 -14.15 1.69
N LYS A 134 -5.14 -13.72 2.52
CA LYS A 134 -6.58 -14.02 2.36
C LYS A 134 -7.37 -13.02 1.51
N PHE A 135 -6.74 -11.98 0.97
CA PHE A 135 -7.44 -11.00 0.13
C PHE A 135 -7.68 -11.54 -1.30
N GLU A 136 -8.74 -11.05 -1.94
CA GLU A 136 -9.13 -11.48 -3.28
C GLU A 136 -8.77 -10.44 -4.35
N ALA A 137 -8.83 -10.85 -5.63
CA ALA A 137 -8.61 -9.94 -6.75
C ALA A 137 -9.67 -8.81 -6.81
N VAL A 138 -10.90 -9.08 -6.39
CA VAL A 138 -11.94 -8.04 -6.33
C VAL A 138 -11.60 -6.95 -5.31
N ASP A 139 -10.93 -7.30 -4.21
CA ASP A 139 -10.49 -6.35 -3.20
C ASP A 139 -9.44 -5.38 -3.78
N VAL A 140 -8.46 -5.92 -4.50
CA VAL A 140 -7.46 -5.13 -5.23
C VAL A 140 -8.14 -4.16 -6.20
N LEU A 141 -9.07 -4.66 -7.03
CA LEU A 141 -9.76 -3.84 -8.01
C LEU A 141 -10.54 -2.69 -7.36
N HIS A 142 -11.29 -2.97 -6.29
CA HIS A 142 -12.00 -1.94 -5.55
C HIS A 142 -11.06 -0.88 -4.96
N ARG A 143 -9.89 -1.29 -4.44
CA ARG A 143 -8.87 -0.35 -3.97
C ARG A 143 -8.33 0.52 -5.09
N TRP A 144 -7.95 -0.06 -6.22
CA TRP A 144 -7.45 0.71 -7.37
C TRP A 144 -8.47 1.75 -7.83
N LEU A 145 -9.73 1.34 -8.01
CA LEU A 145 -10.80 2.26 -8.40
C LEU A 145 -10.98 3.39 -7.38
N TRP A 146 -10.95 3.07 -6.09
CA TRP A 146 -11.08 4.07 -5.04
C TRP A 146 -9.88 5.04 -5.00
N ILE A 147 -8.65 4.53 -5.12
CA ILE A 147 -7.44 5.36 -5.19
C ILE A 147 -7.50 6.27 -6.42
N PHE A 148 -7.92 5.74 -7.57
CA PHE A 148 -8.07 6.50 -8.81
C PHE A 148 -9.05 7.66 -8.62
N GLU A 149 -10.24 7.38 -8.09
CA GLU A 149 -11.28 8.38 -7.85
C GLU A 149 -10.82 9.46 -6.85
N LYS A 150 -10.24 9.06 -5.71
CA LYS A 150 -9.74 9.99 -4.70
C LYS A 150 -8.55 10.83 -5.17
N SER A 151 -7.64 10.25 -5.95
CA SER A 151 -6.56 11.01 -6.56
C SER A 151 -7.09 12.03 -7.57
N ARG A 152 -8.10 11.66 -8.36
CA ARG A 152 -8.73 12.53 -9.36
C ARG A 152 -9.42 13.73 -8.72
N GLU A 153 -10.11 13.55 -7.59
CA GLU A 153 -10.70 14.64 -6.80
C GLU A 153 -9.65 15.71 -6.41
N LEU A 154 -8.37 15.31 -6.31
CA LEU A 154 -7.24 16.15 -5.92
C LEU A 154 -6.38 16.63 -7.10
N ASN A 155 -6.88 16.52 -8.33
CA ASN A 155 -6.16 16.84 -9.57
C ASN A 155 -4.90 15.99 -9.83
N VAL A 156 -4.81 14.80 -9.22
CA VAL A 156 -3.79 13.80 -9.54
C VAL A 156 -4.40 12.73 -10.43
N ARG A 157 -4.04 12.72 -11.71
CA ARG A 157 -4.45 11.71 -12.67
C ARG A 157 -3.50 10.51 -12.61
N VAL A 158 -3.98 9.43 -11.99
CA VAL A 158 -3.30 8.13 -12.06
C VAL A 158 -3.53 7.53 -13.45
N VAL A 159 -2.47 7.36 -14.24
CA VAL A 159 -2.54 6.86 -15.62
C VAL A 159 -2.21 5.39 -15.76
N ALA A 160 -1.51 4.82 -14.78
CA ALA A 160 -1.17 3.40 -14.74
C ALA A 160 -1.09 2.91 -13.31
N TYR A 161 -1.39 1.62 -13.15
CA TYR A 161 -1.05 0.84 -11.96
C TYR A 161 0.09 -0.11 -12.29
N SER A 162 1.06 -0.25 -11.39
CA SER A 162 2.13 -1.23 -11.48
C SER A 162 2.13 -2.11 -10.23
N THR A 163 2.27 -3.41 -10.37
CA THR A 163 2.27 -4.35 -9.25
C THR A 163 3.02 -5.62 -9.64
N ASP A 164 3.32 -6.47 -8.65
CA ASP A 164 3.96 -7.76 -8.86
C ASP A 164 3.04 -8.76 -9.59
N CYS A 165 3.63 -9.84 -10.10
CA CYS A 165 2.99 -10.90 -10.88
C CYS A 165 2.22 -11.93 -10.03
N ASP A 166 1.74 -11.54 -8.84
CA ASP A 166 0.85 -12.40 -8.04
C ASP A 166 -0.46 -12.65 -8.81
N SER A 167 -0.96 -13.89 -8.75
CA SER A 167 -2.18 -14.31 -9.44
C SER A 167 -3.40 -13.41 -9.18
N ARG A 168 -3.54 -12.85 -7.96
CA ARG A 168 -4.63 -11.94 -7.59
C ARG A 168 -4.50 -10.61 -8.29
N TYR A 169 -3.28 -10.06 -8.35
CA TYR A 169 -3.00 -8.82 -9.08
C TYR A 169 -3.20 -9.01 -10.58
N LEU A 170 -2.72 -10.11 -11.16
CA LEU A 170 -2.92 -10.42 -12.58
C LEU A 170 -4.41 -10.57 -12.93
N LEU A 171 -5.19 -11.23 -12.07
CA LEU A 171 -6.64 -11.33 -12.24
C LEU A 171 -7.31 -9.95 -12.15
N SER A 172 -6.87 -9.10 -11.22
CA SER A 172 -7.37 -7.73 -11.07
C SER A 172 -7.08 -6.87 -12.29
N MET A 173 -5.86 -6.95 -12.84
CA MET A 173 -5.49 -6.30 -14.10
C MET A 173 -6.37 -6.78 -15.25
N ARG A 174 -6.60 -8.09 -15.36
CA ARG A 174 -7.47 -8.69 -16.37
C ARG A 174 -8.89 -8.15 -16.29
N LEU A 175 -9.44 -8.02 -15.07
CA LEU A 175 -10.76 -7.45 -14.84
C LEU A 175 -10.80 -5.95 -15.20
N ALA A 176 -9.80 -5.18 -14.77
CA ALA A 176 -9.73 -3.73 -15.02
C ALA A 176 -9.57 -3.37 -16.49
N THR A 177 -8.75 -4.12 -17.24
CA THR A 177 -8.42 -3.82 -18.64
C THR A 177 -9.45 -4.35 -19.64
N THR A 178 -10.45 -5.11 -19.19
CA THR A 178 -11.38 -5.88 -20.05
C THR A 178 -10.70 -6.76 -21.10
N PHE A 179 -9.38 -6.97 -21.00
CA PHE A 179 -8.54 -7.51 -22.08
C PHE A 179 -8.94 -8.94 -22.47
N PHE A 180 -9.47 -9.69 -21.52
CA PHE A 180 -10.07 -11.01 -21.75
C PHE A 180 -11.59 -11.03 -21.60
N ALA A 181 -12.29 -9.91 -21.43
CA ALA A 181 -13.76 -9.91 -21.37
C ALA A 181 -14.40 -10.19 -22.75
N LYS A 182 -13.64 -10.01 -23.85
CA LYS A 182 -14.05 -10.42 -25.20
C LYS A 182 -13.84 -11.90 -25.52
N TYR A 183 -13.06 -12.62 -24.72
CA TYR A 183 -12.79 -14.04 -24.91
C TYR A 183 -13.20 -14.80 -23.66
N ASN A 184 -14.19 -15.68 -23.79
CA ASN A 184 -14.65 -16.52 -22.67
C ASN A 184 -13.45 -17.08 -21.90
N ASN A 185 -13.54 -17.07 -20.56
CA ASN A 185 -12.62 -17.78 -19.70
C ASN A 185 -12.55 -19.24 -20.20
N ILE A 186 -11.51 -19.59 -20.94
CA ILE A 186 -11.19 -20.98 -21.22
C ILE A 186 -10.92 -21.57 -19.85
N ALA A 187 -11.69 -22.58 -19.45
CA ALA A 187 -11.42 -23.31 -18.22
C ALA A 187 -10.00 -23.88 -18.34
N ILE A 188 -9.07 -23.34 -17.55
CA ILE A 188 -7.69 -23.85 -17.40
C ILE A 188 -7.74 -25.16 -16.56
N CYS A 189 -8.60 -26.09 -16.97
CA CYS A 189 -8.67 -27.45 -16.44
C CYS A 189 -8.51 -28.51 -17.55
N ASN A 190 -8.47 -28.12 -18.82
CA ASN A 190 -8.06 -29.02 -19.89
C ASN A 190 -6.64 -28.64 -20.30
N ARG A 191 -5.65 -29.31 -19.71
CA ARG A 191 -4.24 -29.19 -20.10
C ARG A 191 -4.08 -29.56 -21.57
N VAL A 192 -3.97 -28.56 -22.44
CA VAL A 192 -3.45 -28.73 -23.81
C VAL A 192 -2.21 -27.87 -24.04
N ASP A 193 -1.90 -26.93 -23.14
CA ASP A 193 -0.80 -25.99 -23.31
C ASP A 193 0.34 -26.30 -22.32
N VAL A 194 0.96 -27.48 -22.48
CA VAL A 194 2.33 -27.66 -21.98
C VAL A 194 3.22 -26.90 -22.96
N LEU A 195 3.81 -25.79 -22.51
CA LEU A 195 4.89 -25.13 -23.24
C LEU A 195 6.15 -25.99 -23.07
N GLU A 196 6.39 -26.93 -23.99
CA GLU A 196 7.68 -27.60 -24.10
C GLU A 196 8.69 -26.63 -24.74
N ILE A 197 9.75 -26.33 -24.00
CA ILE A 197 10.92 -25.59 -24.52
C ILE A 197 12.03 -26.61 -24.67
N ASP A 198 12.31 -27.01 -25.91
CA ASP A 198 13.47 -27.84 -26.22
C ASP A 198 14.74 -27.01 -26.07
N LEU A 199 15.50 -27.30 -25.00
CA LEU A 199 16.84 -26.76 -24.83
C LEU A 199 17.77 -27.51 -25.80
N PRO A 200 18.58 -26.79 -26.60
CA PRO A 200 19.55 -27.44 -27.48
C PRO A 200 20.56 -28.23 -26.64
N GLN A 201 20.68 -29.52 -26.92
CA GLN A 201 21.74 -30.36 -26.37
C GLN A 201 23.06 -30.02 -27.09
N GLU A 202 24.12 -29.81 -26.31
CA GLU A 202 25.49 -29.60 -26.79
C GLU A 202 26.02 -30.79 -27.60
#